data_AF-A0A820JB85-F1
#
_entry.id   AF-A0A820JB85-F1
#
_cell.length_a   1.000
_cell.length_b   1.000
_cell.length_c   1.000
_cell.angle_alpha   90.00
_cell.angle_beta   90.00
_cell.angle_gamma   90.00
#
_symmetry.space_group_name_H-M   'P 1'
#
loop_
_entity.id
_entity.type
_entity.pdbx_description
1 polymer ?
#
loop_
_entity_poly.entity_id
_entity_poly.type
_entity_poly.pdbx_seq_one_letter_code
_entity_poly.pdbx_strand_id
1 'polypeptide(L)'
;VTHWVDFGTLLGALRYESIVIWDHDADVSFDRKFAELLHVGGKAHKIAKERYNMYLNAAVIVYEGMQTDIYSWNKEWDDGSFIYTKAANRGLELFESQFNDFNASFIDKTVLIPFGGGFVRSPYPPMEFIKQRYPTSYKRSIPFKVSCYFPWNIPHWLFHNQPLHTLE
;
A
#
# COMPACT_ATOMS: atom_id res chain seq x y z
N VAL A 1 10.77 7.78 9.48
CA VAL A 1 9.71 6.88 8.98
C VAL A 1 9.81 6.84 7.47
N THR A 2 10.16 5.68 6.91
CA THR A 2 10.18 5.50 5.45
C THR A 2 8.75 5.22 4.99
N HIS A 3 8.23 6.13 4.19
CA HIS A 3 6.88 6.10 3.64
C HIS A 3 6.88 6.69 2.25
N TRP A 4 5.90 6.29 1.43
CA TRP A 4 5.73 6.80 0.08
C TRP A 4 4.26 6.67 -0.35
N VAL A 5 3.83 7.52 -1.29
CA VAL A 5 2.57 7.32 -1.99
C VAL A 5 2.69 6.13 -2.94
N ASP A 6 1.66 5.30 -3.04
CA ASP A 6 1.68 4.07 -3.83
C ASP A 6 0.46 3.99 -4.76
N PHE A 7 0.40 2.95 -5.58
CA PHE A 7 -0.77 2.57 -6.38
C PHE A 7 -1.47 3.75 -7.11
N GLY A 8 -2.78 3.93 -6.87
CA GLY A 8 -3.61 4.91 -7.58
C GLY A 8 -3.22 6.34 -7.22
N THR A 9 -2.84 6.55 -5.97
CA THR A 9 -2.38 7.85 -5.47
C THR A 9 -1.09 8.30 -6.14
N LEU A 10 -0.10 7.41 -6.26
CA LEU A 10 1.13 7.73 -6.99
C LEU A 10 0.85 7.98 -8.48
N LEU A 11 -0.02 7.19 -9.10
CA LEU A 11 -0.39 7.41 -10.49
C LEU A 11 -1.08 8.77 -10.69
N GLY A 12 -1.99 9.13 -9.78
CA GLY A 12 -2.64 10.43 -9.75
C GLY A 12 -1.61 11.56 -9.63
N ALA A 13 -0.69 11.44 -8.66
CA ALA A 13 0.37 12.42 -8.45
C ALA A 13 1.18 12.67 -9.73
N LEU A 14 1.54 11.60 -10.46
CA LEU A 14 2.31 11.71 -11.71
C LEU A 14 1.53 12.28 -12.89
N ARG A 15 0.20 12.15 -12.92
CA ARG A 15 -0.64 12.58 -14.04
C ARG A 15 -1.27 13.95 -13.84
N TYR A 16 -1.66 14.24 -12.61
CA TYR A 16 -2.55 15.34 -12.27
C TYR A 16 -2.05 16.16 -11.09
N GLU A 17 -0.89 15.78 -10.50
CA GLU A 17 -0.39 16.39 -9.26
C GLU A 17 -1.43 16.35 -8.13
N SER A 18 -2.30 15.33 -8.15
CA SER A 18 -3.45 15.18 -7.26
C SER A 18 -3.93 13.74 -7.24
N ILE A 19 -4.95 13.43 -6.44
CA ILE A 19 -5.67 12.16 -6.53
C ILE A 19 -6.35 12.04 -7.91
N VAL A 20 -6.55 10.81 -8.36
CA VAL A 20 -7.32 10.58 -9.59
C VAL A 20 -8.79 10.92 -9.33
N ILE A 21 -9.46 11.62 -10.26
CA ILE A 21 -10.81 12.19 -10.01
C ILE A 21 -11.91 11.16 -9.72
N TRP A 22 -11.71 9.90 -10.10
CA TRP A 22 -12.64 8.79 -9.83
C TRP A 22 -12.15 7.86 -8.72
N ASP A 23 -10.98 8.12 -8.13
CA ASP A 23 -10.56 7.46 -6.89
C ASP A 23 -11.33 8.05 -5.71
N HIS A 24 -11.61 7.19 -4.74
CA HIS A 24 -12.36 7.53 -3.53
C HIS A 24 -11.50 7.42 -2.27
N ASP A 25 -10.29 6.92 -2.42
CA ASP A 25 -9.32 6.64 -1.39
C ASP A 25 -7.91 7.05 -1.83
N ALA A 26 -7.00 7.12 -0.86
CA ALA A 26 -5.58 7.27 -1.12
C ALA A 26 -4.82 6.03 -0.67
N ASP A 27 -3.66 5.76 -1.26
CA ASP A 27 -2.78 4.65 -0.91
C ASP A 27 -1.44 5.19 -0.40
N VAL A 28 -1.07 4.84 0.83
CA VAL A 28 0.26 5.14 1.38
C VAL A 28 0.91 3.87 1.89
N SER A 29 2.16 3.69 1.52
CA SER A 29 2.97 2.54 1.86
C SER A 29 4.05 2.88 2.89
N PHE A 30 4.35 1.94 3.77
CA PHE A 30 5.34 2.07 4.84
C PHE A 30 6.17 0.80 5.02
N ASP A 31 7.40 0.98 5.48
CA ASP A 31 8.16 -0.14 6.06
C ASP A 31 7.43 -0.69 7.29
N ARG A 32 7.30 -2.03 7.41
CA ARG A 32 6.52 -2.71 8.45
C ARG A 32 6.92 -2.30 9.86
N LYS A 33 8.20 -1.99 10.10
CA LYS A 33 8.65 -1.51 11.43
C LYS A 33 7.87 -0.28 11.89
N PHE A 34 7.34 0.52 10.95
CA PHE A 34 6.47 1.63 11.27
C PHE A 34 5.00 1.24 11.44
N ALA A 35 4.50 0.29 10.65
CA ALA A 35 3.15 -0.25 10.83
C ALA A 35 2.96 -0.86 12.23
N GLU A 36 4.00 -1.50 12.76
CA GLU A 36 4.04 -1.96 14.15
C GLU A 36 3.88 -0.80 15.13
N LEU A 37 4.47 0.37 14.89
CA LEU A 37 4.23 1.55 15.74
C LEU A 37 2.78 2.06 15.67
N LEU A 38 2.10 1.89 14.54
CA LEU A 38 0.66 2.16 14.42
C LEU A 38 -0.19 1.10 15.15
N HIS A 39 0.25 -0.16 15.18
CA HIS A 39 -0.41 -1.25 15.91
C HIS A 39 -0.18 -1.18 17.43
N VAL A 40 1.00 -0.73 17.87
CA VAL A 40 1.51 -0.89 19.23
C VAL A 40 1.07 0.24 20.17
N GLY A 41 0.31 1.23 19.70
CA GLY A 41 -0.06 2.36 20.56
C GLY A 41 -1.45 2.90 20.34
N GLY A 42 -2.37 2.56 21.25
CA GLY A 42 -3.57 3.37 21.51
C GLY A 42 -3.23 4.85 21.72
N LYS A 43 -1.98 5.19 22.08
CA LYS A 43 -1.49 6.57 22.19
C LYS A 43 -1.42 7.30 20.84
N ALA A 44 -0.95 6.68 19.76
CA ALA A 44 -0.88 7.33 18.45
C ALA A 44 -2.29 7.60 17.91
N HIS A 45 -3.15 6.58 17.98
CA HIS A 45 -4.58 6.70 17.67
C HIS A 45 -5.24 7.80 18.51
N LYS A 46 -5.02 7.79 19.83
CA LYS A 46 -5.58 8.78 20.76
C LYS A 46 -5.13 10.20 20.39
N ILE A 47 -3.84 10.43 20.16
CA ILE A 47 -3.33 11.75 19.75
C ILE A 47 -3.94 12.18 18.42
N ALA A 48 -4.02 11.28 17.44
CA ALA A 48 -4.57 11.60 16.13
C ALA A 48 -6.06 11.98 16.21
N LYS A 49 -6.82 11.22 17.00
CA LYS A 49 -8.23 11.49 17.27
C LYS A 49 -8.43 12.80 18.02
N GLU A 50 -7.67 13.04 19.09
CA GLU A 50 -7.82 14.21 19.96
C GLU A 50 -7.34 15.51 19.30
N ARG A 51 -6.25 15.47 18.52
CA ARG A 51 -5.64 16.68 17.93
C ARG A 51 -6.12 17.00 16.53
N TYR A 52 -6.49 15.98 15.77
CA TYR A 52 -6.75 16.12 14.34
C TYR A 52 -8.06 15.46 13.90
N ASN A 53 -8.87 14.94 14.83
CA ASN A 53 -10.08 14.19 14.51
C ASN A 53 -9.84 13.07 13.49
N MET A 54 -8.64 12.48 13.52
CA MET A 54 -8.23 11.40 12.62
C MET A 54 -8.49 10.05 13.29
N TYR A 55 -9.15 9.15 12.57
CA TYR A 55 -9.18 7.73 12.94
C TYR A 55 -8.03 7.02 12.24
N LEU A 56 -7.25 6.24 12.97
CA LEU A 56 -6.20 5.41 12.38
C LEU A 56 -6.20 4.01 12.97
N ASN A 57 -5.92 3.02 12.13
CA ASN A 57 -5.60 1.68 12.56
C ASN A 57 -4.42 1.14 11.71
N ALA A 58 -4.23 -0.18 11.79
CA ALA A 58 -3.25 -0.94 11.03
C ALA A 58 -3.28 -0.74 9.50
N ALA A 59 -4.48 -0.51 8.96
CA ALA A 59 -4.79 -0.64 7.55
C ALA A 59 -5.34 0.66 6.94
N VAL A 60 -5.84 1.59 7.76
CA VAL A 60 -6.57 2.76 7.27
C VAL A 60 -6.32 3.98 8.14
N ILE A 61 -6.22 5.14 7.49
CA ILE A 61 -6.39 6.48 8.08
C ILE A 61 -7.68 7.07 7.52
N VAL A 62 -8.52 7.62 8.38
CA VAL A 62 -9.72 8.37 7.98
C VAL A 62 -9.64 9.80 8.52
N TYR A 63 -9.79 10.76 7.62
CA TYR A 63 -9.81 12.19 7.94
C TYR A 63 -10.85 12.90 7.09
N GLU A 64 -11.77 13.64 7.71
CA GLU A 64 -12.82 14.41 7.02
C GLU A 64 -13.63 13.60 5.98
N GLY A 65 -13.85 12.31 6.25
CA GLY A 65 -14.58 11.41 5.35
C GLY A 65 -13.74 10.82 4.21
N MET A 66 -12.49 11.23 4.05
CA MET A 66 -11.54 10.62 3.13
C MET A 66 -10.84 9.43 3.78
N GLN A 67 -10.76 8.32 3.05
CA GLN A 67 -10.05 7.12 3.46
C GLN A 67 -8.64 7.09 2.83
N THR A 68 -7.65 6.65 3.59
CA THR A 68 -6.31 6.36 3.09
C THR A 68 -5.90 4.97 3.55
N ASP A 69 -5.72 4.07 2.60
CA ASP A 69 -5.25 2.71 2.83
C ASP A 69 -3.75 2.70 3.12
N ILE A 70 -3.39 1.93 4.14
CA ILE A 70 -2.03 1.75 4.65
C ILE A 70 -1.52 0.39 4.21
N TYR A 71 -0.49 0.38 3.39
CA TYR A 71 0.20 -0.84 2.97
C TYR A 71 1.51 -0.98 3.73
N SER A 72 1.68 -2.12 4.38
CA SER A 72 2.87 -2.45 5.16
C SER A 72 3.76 -3.41 4.39
N TRP A 73 5.08 -3.21 4.44
CA TRP A 73 6.04 -4.00 3.66
C TRP A 73 7.20 -4.52 4.51
N ASN A 74 7.55 -5.79 4.37
CA ASN A 74 8.79 -6.36 4.92
C ASN A 74 9.93 -6.10 3.94
N LYS A 75 11.11 -5.69 4.43
CA LYS A 75 12.34 -5.65 3.63
C LYS A 75 13.15 -6.90 3.92
N GLU A 76 13.29 -7.76 2.92
CA GLU A 76 13.93 -9.08 3.04
C GLU A 76 15.05 -9.20 2.00
N TRP A 77 16.08 -10.00 2.31
CA TRP A 77 17.15 -10.28 1.36
C TRP A 77 16.78 -11.52 0.55
N ASP A 78 16.73 -11.39 -0.78
CA ASP A 78 16.41 -12.47 -1.70
C ASP A 78 17.34 -12.41 -2.92
N ASP A 79 17.96 -13.54 -3.23
CA ASP A 79 18.90 -13.78 -4.33
C ASP A 79 19.81 -12.59 -4.71
N GLY A 80 20.57 -12.08 -3.74
CA GLY A 80 21.57 -11.04 -3.98
C GLY A 80 21.05 -9.60 -3.95
N SER A 81 19.76 -9.38 -3.65
CA SER A 81 19.19 -8.05 -3.53
C SER A 81 18.16 -7.95 -2.39
N PHE A 82 17.84 -6.73 -1.96
CA PHE A 82 16.72 -6.54 -1.03
C PHE A 82 15.42 -6.39 -1.81
N ILE A 83 14.39 -7.11 -1.39
CA ILE A 83 13.02 -7.06 -1.91
C ILE A 83 12.09 -6.56 -0.82
N TYR A 84 11.10 -5.76 -1.20
CA TYR A 84 9.97 -5.45 -0.35
C TYR A 84 8.82 -6.39 -0.65
N THR A 85 8.40 -7.15 0.35
CA THR A 85 7.25 -8.05 0.29
C THR A 85 6.08 -7.46 1.07
N LYS A 86 4.86 -7.51 0.50
CA LYS A 86 3.68 -6.98 1.21
C LYS A 86 3.48 -7.80 2.50
N ALA A 87 3.36 -7.14 3.65
CA ALA A 87 3.07 -7.77 4.93
C ALA A 87 1.60 -8.20 4.96
N ALA A 88 1.28 -9.25 4.20
CA ALA A 88 -0.03 -9.88 4.13
C ALA A 88 -0.21 -10.86 5.28
N ASN A 89 -1.39 -10.85 5.92
CA ASN A 89 -1.60 -11.70 7.09
C ASN A 89 -2.22 -13.05 6.70
N ARG A 90 -3.16 -13.12 5.74
CA ARG A 90 -3.82 -14.39 5.32
C ARG A 90 -4.45 -14.33 3.91
N GLY A 91 -4.63 -15.51 3.31
CA GLY A 91 -5.56 -15.73 2.19
C GLY A 91 -5.21 -14.94 0.93
N LEU A 92 -6.17 -14.16 0.43
CA LEU A 92 -6.07 -13.40 -0.82
C LEU A 92 -4.92 -12.38 -0.79
N GLU A 93 -4.62 -11.80 0.38
CA GLU A 93 -3.52 -10.85 0.52
C GLU A 93 -2.16 -11.48 0.23
N LEU A 94 -1.97 -12.77 0.55
CA LEU A 94 -0.74 -13.52 0.27
C LEU A 94 -0.60 -13.84 -1.23
N PHE A 95 -1.73 -14.01 -1.92
CA PHE A 95 -1.70 -14.17 -3.38
C PHE A 95 -1.40 -12.82 -4.04
N GLU A 96 -2.04 -11.74 -3.60
CA GLU A 96 -1.78 -10.40 -4.10
C GLU A 96 -0.34 -9.94 -3.83
N SER A 97 0.28 -10.32 -2.71
CA SER A 97 1.65 -9.92 -2.39
C SER A 97 2.62 -10.36 -3.48
N GLN A 98 2.46 -11.57 -4.04
CA GLN A 98 3.34 -12.11 -5.08
C GLN A 98 3.39 -11.25 -6.36
N PHE A 99 2.32 -10.51 -6.67
CA PHE A 99 2.28 -9.61 -7.83
C PHE A 99 2.75 -8.19 -7.50
N ASN A 100 2.99 -7.93 -6.23
CA ASN A 100 3.23 -6.61 -5.69
C ASN A 100 4.62 -6.47 -5.07
N ASP A 101 5.40 -7.55 -4.99
CA ASP A 101 6.78 -7.49 -4.52
C ASP A 101 7.65 -6.66 -5.47
N PHE A 102 8.61 -5.91 -4.91
CA PHE A 102 9.47 -5.03 -5.70
C PHE A 102 10.86 -4.87 -5.10
N ASN A 103 11.84 -4.54 -5.95
CA ASN A 103 13.21 -4.35 -5.50
C ASN A 103 13.34 -3.10 -4.62
N ALA A 104 14.03 -3.21 -3.49
CA ALA A 104 14.17 -2.14 -2.51
C ALA A 104 14.90 -0.88 -3.03
N SER A 105 15.63 -0.99 -4.15
CA SER A 105 16.24 0.16 -4.81
C SER A 105 15.25 1.26 -5.17
N PHE A 106 13.97 0.92 -5.41
CA PHE A 106 12.90 1.90 -5.62
C PHE A 106 12.66 2.81 -4.40
N ILE A 107 12.87 2.29 -3.20
CA ILE A 107 12.58 2.99 -1.93
C ILE A 107 13.84 3.57 -1.30
N ASP A 108 14.99 2.92 -1.52
CA ASP A 108 16.27 3.39 -1.01
C ASP A 108 16.62 4.81 -1.52
N LYS A 109 15.98 5.26 -2.61
CA LYS A 109 16.13 6.62 -3.18
C LYS A 109 14.80 7.32 -3.40
N THR A 110 13.94 7.45 -2.39
CA THR A 110 12.69 8.25 -2.57
C THR A 110 12.97 9.68 -3.07
N VAL A 111 12.06 10.19 -3.90
CA VAL A 111 12.04 11.58 -4.39
C VAL A 111 10.78 12.30 -3.93
N LEU A 112 10.81 13.63 -3.95
CA LEU A 112 9.61 14.44 -3.73
C LEU A 112 8.94 14.74 -5.06
N ILE A 113 7.63 14.54 -5.13
CA ILE A 113 6.80 14.88 -6.30
C ILE A 113 5.63 15.78 -5.88
N PRO A 114 5.12 16.65 -6.77
CA PRO A 114 3.94 17.47 -6.50
C PRO A 114 2.70 16.61 -6.23
N PHE A 115 1.92 16.99 -5.23
CA PHE A 115 0.63 16.36 -4.91
C PHE A 115 -0.23 17.27 -4.04
N GLY A 116 -1.45 17.59 -4.50
CA GLY A 116 -2.44 18.33 -3.72
C GLY A 116 -1.98 19.72 -3.28
N GLY A 117 -1.16 20.40 -4.10
CA GLY A 117 -0.57 21.70 -3.76
C GLY A 117 0.64 21.64 -2.82
N GLY A 118 1.11 20.45 -2.45
CA GLY A 118 2.32 20.22 -1.68
C GLY A 118 3.26 19.24 -2.38
N PHE A 119 4.10 18.57 -1.57
CA PHE A 119 5.01 17.53 -2.04
C PHE A 119 4.88 16.27 -1.19
N VAL A 120 4.92 15.11 -1.85
CA VAL A 120 4.88 13.79 -1.20
C VAL A 120 6.09 12.96 -1.60
N ARG A 121 6.48 12.01 -0.73
CA ARG A 121 7.54 11.05 -1.03
C ARG A 121 7.04 10.00 -2.02
N SER A 122 7.84 9.72 -3.03
CA SER A 122 7.57 8.76 -4.08
C SER A 122 8.77 7.83 -4.30
N PRO A 123 8.56 6.57 -4.68
CA PRO A 123 9.63 5.67 -5.13
C PRO A 123 10.37 6.24 -6.35
N TYR A 124 11.62 5.82 -6.58
CA TYR A 124 12.43 6.29 -7.70
C TYR A 124 13.00 5.16 -8.57
N PRO A 125 12.86 5.23 -9.90
CA PRO A 125 12.12 6.24 -10.67
C PRO A 125 10.59 6.05 -10.54
N PRO A 126 9.79 7.11 -10.30
CA PRO A 126 8.35 6.97 -10.02
C PRO A 126 7.57 6.25 -11.13
N MET A 127 7.88 6.57 -12.39
CA MET A 127 7.19 5.98 -13.54
C MET A 127 7.53 4.50 -13.74
N GLU A 128 8.78 4.09 -13.48
CA GLU A 128 9.16 2.68 -13.58
C GLU A 128 8.48 1.85 -12.47
N PHE A 129 8.35 2.44 -11.27
CA PHE A 129 7.60 1.81 -10.19
C PHE A 129 6.11 1.63 -10.54
N ILE A 130 5.48 2.66 -11.12
CA ILE A 130 4.09 2.56 -11.60
C ILE A 130 3.91 1.52 -12.70
N LYS A 131 4.86 1.39 -13.64
CA LYS A 131 4.81 0.34 -14.66
C LYS A 131 4.85 -1.04 -14.03
N GLN A 132 5.61 -1.24 -12.95
CA GLN A 132 5.61 -2.50 -12.22
C GLN A 132 4.25 -2.78 -11.56
N ARG A 133 3.62 -1.77 -10.94
CA ARG A 133 2.28 -1.89 -10.32
C ARG A 133 1.17 -2.18 -11.34
N TYR A 134 1.27 -1.60 -12.52
CA TYR A 134 0.24 -1.62 -13.56
C TYR A 134 0.82 -1.99 -14.94
N PRO A 135 1.35 -3.21 -15.14
CA PRO A 135 2.18 -3.56 -16.31
C PRO A 135 1.54 -3.26 -17.66
N THR A 136 0.22 -3.44 -17.76
CA THR A 136 -0.54 -3.31 -19.01
C THR A 136 -1.53 -2.14 -19.02
N SER A 137 -1.73 -1.46 -17.89
CA SER A 137 -2.87 -0.56 -17.67
C SER A 137 -2.48 0.84 -17.19
N TYR A 138 -1.19 1.11 -16.88
CA TYR A 138 -0.72 2.40 -16.37
C TYR A 138 -0.92 3.61 -17.28
N LYS A 139 -1.31 3.43 -18.56
CA LYS A 139 -1.66 4.50 -19.50
C LYS A 139 -3.16 4.71 -19.67
N ARG A 140 -3.98 3.78 -19.18
CA ARG A 140 -5.44 3.85 -19.31
C ARG A 140 -5.99 4.87 -18.32
N SER A 141 -7.17 5.44 -18.63
CA SER A 141 -7.88 6.30 -17.69
C SER A 141 -8.10 5.54 -16.39
N ILE A 142 -8.73 4.36 -16.45
CA ILE A 142 -8.90 3.49 -15.29
C ILE A 142 -7.82 2.39 -15.34
N PRO A 143 -6.75 2.47 -14.52
CA PRO A 143 -5.76 1.40 -14.43
C PRO A 143 -6.34 0.20 -13.69
N PHE A 144 -5.85 -0.99 -14.03
CA PHE A 144 -6.23 -2.25 -13.38
C PHE A 144 -5.00 -2.84 -12.72
N LYS A 145 -5.05 -3.04 -11.40
CA LYS A 145 -4.04 -3.83 -10.66
C LYS A 145 -4.07 -5.25 -11.23
N VAL A 146 -2.96 -5.99 -11.16
CA VAL A 146 -2.94 -7.40 -11.63
C VAL A 146 -4.01 -8.22 -10.90
N SER A 147 -4.23 -7.94 -9.62
CA SER A 147 -5.26 -8.60 -8.83
C SER A 147 -6.67 -8.39 -9.41
N CYS A 148 -6.95 -7.25 -10.08
CA CYS A 148 -8.21 -6.95 -10.79
C CYS A 148 -8.57 -7.86 -11.94
N TYR A 149 -7.59 -8.61 -12.49
CA TYR A 149 -7.84 -9.56 -13.56
C TYR A 149 -8.31 -10.92 -13.07
N PHE A 150 -8.18 -11.20 -11.76
CA PHE A 150 -8.67 -12.44 -11.19
C PHE A 150 -10.13 -12.28 -10.76
N PRO A 151 -11.00 -13.26 -11.05
CA PRO A 151 -12.38 -13.22 -10.57
C PRO A 151 -12.36 -13.33 -9.04
N TRP A 152 -12.52 -12.19 -8.38
CA TRP A 152 -12.57 -12.00 -6.92
C TRP A 152 -13.70 -12.77 -6.22
N ASN A 153 -14.55 -13.42 -7.01
CA ASN A 153 -15.59 -14.35 -6.58
C ASN A 153 -15.05 -15.79 -6.41
N ILE A 154 -13.75 -15.99 -6.14
CA ILE A 154 -13.30 -17.27 -5.58
C ILE A 154 -13.62 -17.21 -4.09
N PRO A 155 -14.62 -17.96 -3.60
CA PRO A 155 -15.00 -17.89 -2.21
C PRO A 155 -13.80 -18.08 -1.27
N HIS A 156 -13.69 -17.25 -0.23
CA HIS A 156 -12.64 -17.37 0.80
C HIS A 156 -12.53 -18.79 1.39
N TRP A 157 -13.61 -19.60 1.37
CA TRP A 157 -13.59 -20.99 1.83
C TRP A 157 -12.74 -21.95 0.98
N LEU A 158 -12.40 -21.62 -0.28
CA LEU A 158 -11.49 -22.42 -1.09
C LEU A 158 -10.02 -22.33 -0.64
N PHE A 159 -9.67 -21.31 0.15
CA PHE A 159 -8.33 -21.11 0.69
C PHE A 159 -8.21 -21.48 2.19
N HIS A 160 -9.29 -22.00 2.80
CA HIS A 160 -9.36 -22.38 4.21
C HIS A 160 -9.28 -23.91 4.45
N ASN A 161 -8.54 -24.66 3.63
CA ASN A 161 -8.21 -26.06 3.91
C ASN A 161 -6.93 -26.23 4.74
N GLN A 162 -6.69 -25.34 5.72
CA GLN A 162 -5.75 -25.65 6.79
C GLN A 162 -6.58 -26.08 8.00
N PRO A 163 -6.42 -27.32 8.51
CA PRO A 163 -7.13 -27.74 9.70
C PRO A 163 -6.79 -26.78 10.83
N LEU A 164 -7.82 -26.22 11.46
CA LEU A 164 -7.70 -25.59 12.75
C LEU A 164 -7.13 -26.65 13.68
N HIS A 165 -5.82 -26.61 13.92
CA HIS A 165 -5.23 -27.30 15.05
C HIS A 165 -5.87 -26.66 16.29
N THR A 166 -6.86 -27.37 16.83
CA THR A 166 -7.38 -27.16 18.17
C THR A 166 -6.19 -27.27 19.12
N LEU A 167 -5.82 -26.14 19.72
CA LEU A 167 -5.00 -26.13 20.92
C LEU A 167 -5.90 -26.68 22.03
N GLU A 168 -5.68 -27.94 22.38
CA GLU A 168 -6.02 -28.49 23.71
C GLU A 168 -4.98 -28.05 24.74
#